data_AF-A0A358MAG3-F1
#
_entry.id   AF-A0A358MAG3-F1
#
_cell.length_a   1.000
_cell.length_b   1.000
_cell.length_c   1.000
_cell.angle_alpha   90.00
_cell.angle_beta   90.00
_cell.angle_gamma   90.00
#
_symmetry.space_group_name_H-M   'P 1'
#
loop_
_entity.id
_entity.type
_entity.pdbx_description
1 polymer ?
#
loop_
_entity_poly.entity_id
_entity_poly.type
_entity_poly.pdbx_seq_one_letter_code
_entity_poly.pdbx_strand_id
1 'polypeptide(L)' 'MLNKLKCLLQGSALVLAGLAGGAAQAQSTAMAPLDPPQDVKVAYVPIMKFATMYVAEQRGLFDKYGLNVDL' A
#
# COMPACT_ATOMS: atom_id res chain seq x y z
N MET A 1 -37.39 -33.66 -5.54
CA MET A 1 -36.10 -33.25 -4.92
C MET A 1 -35.37 -32.14 -5.72
N LEU A 2 -36.05 -31.43 -6.62
CA LEU A 2 -35.43 -30.46 -7.54
C LEU A 2 -35.28 -29.03 -6.94
N ASN A 3 -36.02 -28.72 -5.88
CA ASN A 3 -35.95 -27.40 -5.21
C ASN A 3 -34.77 -27.23 -4.24
N LYS A 4 -34.17 -28.33 -3.74
CA LYS A 4 -33.00 -28.25 -2.85
C LYS A 4 -31.69 -27.92 -3.60
N LEU A 5 -31.62 -28.28 -4.89
CA LEU A 5 -30.46 -28.03 -5.74
C LEU A 5 -30.33 -26.57 -6.18
N LYS A 6 -31.46 -25.87 -6.38
CA LYS A 6 -31.48 -24.42 -6.67
C LYS A 6 -30.97 -23.57 -5.52
N CYS A 7 -31.18 -24.00 -4.27
CA CYS A 7 -30.71 -23.29 -3.08
C CYS A 7 -29.19 -23.37 -2.91
N LEU A 8 -28.59 -24.52 -3.24
CA LEU A 8 -27.14 -24.75 -3.20
C LEU A 8 -26.38 -23.96 -4.28
N LEU A 9 -26.96 -23.81 -5.47
CA LEU A 9 -26.36 -23.00 -6.54
C LEU A 9 -26.39 -21.49 -6.22
N GLN A 10 -27.44 -21.00 -5.54
CA GLN A 10 -27.55 -19.59 -5.17
C GLN A 10 -26.59 -19.18 -4.04
N GLY A 11 -26.25 -20.10 -3.13
CA GLY A 11 -25.26 -19.84 -2.08
C GLY A 11 -23.84 -19.63 -2.60
N SER A 12 -23.45 -20.35 -3.66
CA SER A 12 -22.09 -20.26 -4.24
C SER A 12 -21.86 -18.96 -5.02
N ALA A 13 -22.90 -18.44 -5.68
CA ALA A 13 -22.80 -17.19 -6.43
C ALA A 13 -22.52 -15.96 -5.54
N LEU A 14 -23.07 -15.95 -4.32
CA LEU A 14 -22.86 -14.86 -3.36
C LEU A 14 -21.43 -14.83 -2.79
N VAL A 15 -20.80 -16.00 -2.60
CA VAL A 15 -19.42 -16.09 -2.09
C VAL A 15 -18.41 -15.61 -3.14
N LEU A 16 -18.60 -15.99 -4.40
CA LEU A 16 -17.75 -15.51 -5.52
C LEU A 16 -17.92 -14.00 -5.77
N ALA A 17 -19.14 -13.46 -5.63
CA ALA A 17 -19.37 -12.01 -5.71
C ALA A 17 -18.72 -11.24 -4.54
N GLY A 18 -18.74 -11.82 -3.33
CA GLY A 18 -18.07 -11.25 -2.16
C GLY A 18 -16.54 -11.18 -2.28
N LEU A 19 -15.90 -12.19 -2.87
CA LEU A 19 -14.45 -12.19 -3.11
C LEU A 19 -14.02 -11.19 -4.20
N ALA A 20 -14.84 -10.97 -5.23
CA ALA A 20 -14.55 -9.99 -6.27
C ALA A 20 -14.65 -8.54 -5.77
N GLY A 21 -15.54 -8.26 -4.81
CA GLY A 21 -15.69 -6.94 -4.20
C GLY A 21 -14.57 -6.57 -3.21
N GLY A 22 -13.90 -7.55 -2.60
CA GLY A 22 -12.83 -7.31 -1.62
C GLY A 22 -11.50 -6.86 -2.22
N ALA A 23 -11.23 -7.18 -3.49
CA ALA A 23 -9.95 -6.83 -4.14
C ALA A 23 -9.85 -5.35 -4.55
N ALA A 24 -10.98 -4.66 -4.70
CA ALA A 24 -11.00 -3.27 -5.16
C ALA A 24 -10.61 -2.24 -4.07
N GLN A 25 -10.54 -2.65 -2.80
CA GLN A 25 -10.39 -1.73 -1.67
C GLN A 25 -8.94 -1.57 -1.17
N ALA A 26 -7.98 -2.27 -1.78
CA ALA A 26 -6.55 -2.17 -1.46
C ALA A 26 -5.75 -1.37 -2.50
N GLN A 27 -6.40 -0.46 -3.23
CA GLN A 27 -5.67 0.44 -4.12
C GLN A 27 -5.03 1.53 -3.26
N SER A 28 -3.83 1.24 -2.74
CA SER A 28 -2.89 2.28 -2.33
C SER A 28 -2.73 3.19 -3.54
N THR A 29 -3.29 4.41 -3.49
CA THR A 29 -3.05 5.43 -4.50
C THR A 29 -1.55 5.68 -4.50
N ALA A 30 -0.84 5.00 -5.40
CA ALA A 30 0.60 5.13 -5.50
C ALA A 30 0.91 6.58 -5.84
N MET A 31 1.60 7.28 -4.93
CA MET A 31 2.07 8.63 -5.20
C MET A 31 3.10 8.57 -6.33
N ALA A 32 2.91 9.41 -7.35
CA ALA A 32 3.92 9.61 -8.37
C ALA A 32 5.18 10.24 -7.74
N PRO A 33 6.39 9.87 -8.20
CA PRO A 33 7.63 10.52 -7.78
C PRO A 33 7.62 12.01 -8.14
N LEU A 34 8.34 12.82 -7.36
CA LEU A 34 8.55 14.23 -7.65
C LEU A 34 9.52 14.40 -8.83
N ASP A 35 9.15 15.26 -9.78
CA ASP A 35 9.97 15.64 -10.94
C ASP A 35 9.87 17.17 -11.14
N PRO A 36 10.95 17.93 -10.94
CA PRO A 36 12.29 17.46 -10.60
C PRO A 36 12.40 16.92 -9.16
N PRO A 37 13.41 16.08 -8.86
CA PRO A 37 13.72 15.69 -7.49
C PRO A 37 13.92 16.89 -6.56
N GLN A 38 13.56 16.74 -5.29
CA GLN A 38 13.61 17.82 -4.29
C GLN A 38 14.62 17.53 -3.19
N ASP A 39 15.41 18.54 -2.83
CA ASP A 39 16.39 18.44 -1.74
C ASP A 39 15.73 18.74 -0.38
N VAL A 40 15.96 17.87 0.61
CA VAL A 40 15.39 17.98 1.95
C VAL A 40 16.49 17.75 3.00
N LYS A 41 16.62 18.68 3.95
CA LYS A 41 17.50 18.52 5.12
C LYS A 41 16.67 18.28 6.37
N VAL A 42 17.01 17.25 7.14
CA VAL A 42 16.26 16.92 8.36
C VAL A 42 17.11 17.05 9.60
N ALA A 43 16.74 17.97 10.48
CA ALA A 43 17.30 18.02 11.82
C ALA A 43 16.65 16.95 12.71
N TYR A 44 17.44 16.04 13.28
CA TYR A 44 16.96 15.05 14.24
C TYR A 44 17.96 14.80 15.36
N VAL A 45 17.52 14.05 16.38
CA VAL A 45 18.38 13.52 17.44
C VAL A 45 18.55 12.02 17.22
N PRO A 46 19.76 11.43 17.27
CA PRO A 46 20.01 10.03 16.95
C PRO A 46 19.48 9.09 18.05
N ILE A 47 18.15 8.94 18.11
CA ILE A 47 17.42 8.03 18.99
C ILE A 47 16.47 7.16 18.18
N MET A 48 16.05 6.03 18.75
CA MET A 48 15.25 5.00 18.07
C MET A 48 13.93 5.49 17.45
N LYS A 49 13.38 6.61 17.92
CA LYS A 49 12.18 7.22 17.36
C LYS A 49 12.32 7.56 15.86
N PHE A 50 13.54 7.84 15.40
CA PHE A 50 13.85 8.20 14.02
C PHE A 50 14.37 7.02 13.19
N ALA A 51 14.34 5.79 13.72
CA ALA A 51 14.82 4.59 13.02
C ALA A 51 14.19 4.42 11.63
N THR A 52 12.94 4.83 11.45
CA THR A 52 12.23 4.77 10.17
C THR A 52 12.91 5.59 9.08
N MET A 53 13.58 6.70 9.41
CA MET A 53 14.27 7.55 8.45
C MET A 53 15.51 6.86 7.89
N TYR A 54 16.33 6.29 8.77
CA TYR A 54 17.50 5.51 8.36
C TYR A 54 17.12 4.26 7.56
N VAL A 55 16.04 3.58 7.95
CA VAL A 55 15.55 2.43 7.18
C VAL A 55 15.02 2.87 5.82
N ALA A 56 14.38 4.04 5.73
CA ALA A 56 13.90 4.58 4.46
C ALA A 56 15.05 4.95 3.53
N GLU A 57 16.11 5.57 4.05
CA GLU A 57 17.35 5.86 3.32
C GLU A 57 18.02 4.56 2.83
N GLN A 58 18.28 3.60 3.72
CA GLN A 58 18.92 2.33 3.37
C GLN A 58 18.12 1.50 2.35
N ARG A 59 16.80 1.67 2.31
CA ARG A 59 15.91 0.99 1.36
C ARG A 59 15.63 1.80 0.10
N GLY A 60 16.25 2.98 -0.07
CA GLY A 60 16.06 3.85 -1.24
C GLY A 60 14.62 4.37 -1.38
N LEU A 61 13.89 4.50 -0.26
CA LEU A 61 12.49 4.96 -0.29
C LEU A 61 12.38 6.44 -0.65
N PHE A 62 13.36 7.27 -0.29
CA PHE A 62 13.37 8.68 -0.64
C PHE A 62 13.61 8.88 -2.14
N ASP A 63 14.61 8.20 -2.71
CA ASP A 63 14.91 8.21 -4.14
C ASP A 63 13.71 7.76 -4.98
N LYS A 64 13.02 6.70 -4.52
CA LYS A 64 11.80 6.20 -5.17
C LYS A 64 10.74 7.29 -5.38
N TYR A 65 10.68 8.29 -4.50
CA TYR A 65 9.71 9.38 -4.57
C TYR A 65 10.33 10.71 -5.02
N GLY A 66 11.57 10.72 -5.50
CA GLY A 66 12.25 11.94 -5.98
C GLY A 66 12.66 12.87 -4.84
N LEU A 67 13.08 12.34 -3.70
CA LEU A 67 13.56 13.11 -2.56
C LEU A 67 15.05 12.84 -2.34
N ASN A 68 15.88 13.89 -2.42
CA ASN A 68 17.29 13.84 -2.03
C ASN A 68 17.40 14.28 -0.57
N VAL A 69 17.48 13.32 0.34
CA VAL A 69 17.41 13.60 1.79
C VAL A 69 18.80 13.58 2.42
N ASP A 70 19.10 14.63 3.19
CA ASP A 70 20.29 14.76 4.05
C ASP A 70 19.83 14.51 5.50
N LEU A 71 20.27 13.38 6.07
CA LEU A 71 19.96 12.92 7.43
C LEU A 71 21.09 13.26 8.41
#